data_AF-A0A7S3RQC3-F1
#
_entry.id   AF-A0A7S3RQC3-F1
#
_cell.length_a   1.000
_cell.length_b   1.000
_cell.length_c   1.000
_cell.angle_alpha   90.00
_cell.angle_beta   90.00
_cell.angle_gamma   90.00
#
_symmetry.space_group_name_H-M   'P 1'
#
loop_
_entity.id
_entity.type
_entity.pdbx_description
1 polymer ?
#
loop_
_entity_poly.entity_id
_entity_poly.type
_entity_poly.pdbx_seq_one_letter_code
_entity_poly.pdbx_strand_id
1 'polypeptide(L)'
;AGCSLTAPRLHTAAAEMTVFCRVIDGSLAMRSYDWLPPAPTGAQLDEASRKQQRGRAPPDAYPATLRGETILTPESPTFALRPDFANIHSFEALADTAVLDLQLPPYDDRKGRDCHYFASEGEAAPALAEAAAGGDSARGGGSEGICCAETLRVISPELD
;
A
#
# COMPACT_ATOMS: atom_id res chain seq x y z
N ALA A 1 6.31 -17.53 -24.17
CA ALA A 1 5.10 -17.55 -23.34
C ALA A 1 5.12 -16.25 -22.54
N GLY A 2 4.27 -15.29 -22.92
CA GLY A 2 4.29 -13.97 -22.30
C GLY A 2 3.73 -14.08 -20.89
N CYS A 3 4.55 -13.77 -19.88
CA CYS A 3 4.04 -13.39 -18.58
C CYS A 3 3.19 -12.14 -18.79
N SER A 4 1.87 -12.30 -18.72
CA SER A 4 1.00 -11.16 -18.46
C SER A 4 1.32 -10.73 -17.03
N LEU A 5 2.27 -9.81 -16.89
CA LEU A 5 2.57 -9.17 -15.62
C LEU A 5 1.37 -8.28 -15.31
N THR A 6 0.38 -8.84 -14.62
CA THR A 6 -0.63 -8.04 -13.94
C THR A 6 0.10 -7.12 -12.98
N ALA A 7 -0.14 -5.81 -13.10
CA ALA A 7 0.46 -4.82 -12.20
C ALA A 7 0.25 -5.25 -10.73
N PRO A 8 1.24 -5.01 -9.85
CA PRO A 8 1.17 -5.45 -8.46
C PRO A 8 -0.06 -4.82 -7.78
N ARG A 9 -0.91 -5.67 -7.18
CA ARG A 9 -2.14 -5.21 -6.54
C ARG A 9 -1.82 -4.52 -5.22
N LEU A 10 -2.34 -3.31 -5.02
CA LEU A 10 -2.30 -2.65 -3.72
C LEU A 10 -3.22 -3.41 -2.77
N HIS A 11 -2.78 -3.56 -1.53
CA HIS A 11 -3.60 -4.15 -0.49
C HIS A 11 -3.37 -3.43 0.82
N THR A 12 -4.32 -3.58 1.74
CA THR A 12 -4.20 -3.06 3.09
C THR A 12 -3.97 -4.18 4.09
N ALA A 13 -3.09 -3.95 5.08
CA ALA A 13 -3.17 -4.69 6.32
C ALA A 13 -4.44 -4.21 7.04
N ALA A 14 -5.31 -5.13 7.43
CA ALA A 14 -6.65 -4.75 7.88
C ALA A 14 -6.60 -3.72 9.02
N ALA A 15 -7.69 -2.96 9.19
CA ALA A 15 -7.75 -1.94 10.23
C ALA A 15 -7.29 -2.54 11.57
N GLU A 16 -6.43 -1.80 12.28
CA GLU A 16 -5.84 -2.19 13.58
C GLU A 16 -4.68 -3.20 13.52
N MET A 17 -4.13 -3.51 12.34
CA MET A 17 -2.95 -4.37 12.20
C MET A 17 -1.64 -3.57 12.11
N THR A 18 -0.61 -4.06 12.82
CA THR A 18 0.79 -3.71 12.56
C THR A 18 1.48 -4.90 11.92
N VAL A 19 2.21 -4.68 10.84
CA VAL A 19 3.00 -5.71 10.17
C VAL A 19 4.47 -5.31 10.20
N PHE A 20 5.33 -6.20 10.69
CA PHE A 20 6.78 -6.05 10.57
C PHE A 20 7.28 -6.89 9.41
N CYS A 21 7.96 -6.26 8.48
CA CYS A 21 8.39 -6.86 7.23
C CYS A 21 9.91 -6.79 7.10
N ARG A 22 10.53 -7.86 6.58
CA ARG A 22 11.95 -7.88 6.25
C ARG A 22 12.20 -8.74 5.03
N VAL A 23 12.89 -8.18 4.03
CA VAL A 23 13.47 -8.98 2.93
C VAL A 23 14.62 -9.81 3.51
N ILE A 24 14.58 -11.12 3.30
CA ILE A 24 15.62 -12.04 3.76
C ILE A 24 16.48 -12.57 2.62
N ASP A 25 15.96 -12.53 1.38
CA ASP A 25 16.70 -12.82 0.15
C ASP A 25 16.08 -12.10 -1.05
N GLY A 26 16.87 -11.84 -2.09
CA GLY A 26 16.42 -11.18 -3.33
C GLY A 26 16.18 -9.68 -3.20
N SER A 27 15.25 -9.15 -4.00
CA SER A 27 14.89 -7.73 -4.02
C SER A 27 13.40 -7.51 -4.26
N LEU A 28 12.83 -6.54 -3.54
CA LEU A 28 11.40 -6.26 -3.52
C LEU A 28 11.16 -4.77 -3.79
N ALA A 29 10.50 -4.44 -4.90
CA ALA A 29 9.94 -3.11 -5.09
C ALA A 29 8.70 -2.96 -4.21
N MET A 30 8.66 -1.90 -3.42
CA MET A 30 7.53 -1.54 -2.57
C MET A 30 7.03 -0.16 -2.95
N ARG A 31 5.72 -0.05 -3.17
CA ARG A 31 5.00 1.22 -3.26
C ARG A 31 4.01 1.30 -2.12
N SER A 32 3.93 2.44 -1.44
CA SER A 32 3.03 2.60 -0.28
C SER A 32 2.32 3.92 -0.24
N TYR A 33 1.16 3.91 0.40
CA TYR A 33 0.23 5.02 0.50
C TYR A 33 -0.34 5.12 1.90
N ASP A 34 -0.79 6.33 2.25
CA ASP A 34 -1.65 6.57 3.41
C ASP A 34 -2.97 7.18 2.98
N TRP A 35 -4.03 6.83 3.72
CA TRP A 35 -5.34 7.45 3.54
C TRP A 35 -5.24 8.96 3.73
N LEU A 36 -5.82 9.74 2.81
CA LEU A 36 -6.04 11.15 3.08
C LEU A 36 -7.07 11.28 4.20
N PRO A 37 -6.82 12.11 5.22
CA PRO A 37 -7.84 12.40 6.21
C PRO A 37 -9.07 12.97 5.49
N PRO A 38 -10.29 12.62 5.94
CA PRO A 38 -11.48 13.23 5.37
C PRO A 38 -11.34 14.74 5.46
N ALA A 39 -11.66 15.44 4.37
CA ALA A 39 -11.60 16.90 4.34
C ALA A 39 -12.33 17.44 5.57
N PRO A 40 -11.81 18.45 6.27
CA PRO A 40 -12.47 19.02 7.43
C PRO A 40 -13.81 19.57 6.97
N THR A 41 -14.89 18.80 7.15
CA THR A 41 -16.24 19.30 7.02
C THR A 41 -16.41 20.30 8.15
N GLY A 42 -16.32 21.59 7.83
CA GLY A 42 -16.59 22.69 8.77
C GLY A 42 -18.01 22.69 9.34
N ALA A 43 -18.83 21.69 9.02
CA ALA A 43 -20.10 21.41 9.65
C ALA A 43 -19.93 20.24 10.64
N GLN A 44 -20.13 20.53 11.92
CA GLN A 44 -20.29 19.49 12.94
C GLN A 44 -21.55 18.69 12.57
N LEU A 45 -21.37 17.54 11.90
CA LEU A 45 -22.48 16.67 11.54
C LEU A 45 -23.20 16.23 12.82
N ASP A 46 -24.51 16.48 12.87
CA ASP A 46 -25.36 15.99 13.97
C ASP A 46 -25.37 14.45 14.01
N GLU A 47 -25.81 13.88 15.13
CA GLU A 47 -25.81 12.41 15.31
C GLU A 47 -26.70 11.69 14.27
N ALA A 48 -27.75 12.34 13.77
CA ALA A 48 -28.63 11.79 12.75
C ALA A 48 -27.89 11.65 11.40
N SER A 49 -27.12 12.67 11.01
CA SER A 49 -26.30 12.68 9.80
C SER A 49 -25.16 11.66 9.87
N ARG A 50 -24.56 11.44 11.06
CA ARG A 50 -23.56 10.37 11.26
C ARG A 50 -24.15 8.98 11.15
N LYS A 51 -25.36 8.75 11.68
CA LYS A 51 -26.08 7.47 11.50
C LYS A 51 -26.48 7.22 10.05
N GLN A 52 -26.89 8.25 9.32
CA GLN A 52 -27.16 8.16 7.89
C GLN A 52 -25.90 7.81 7.08
N GLN A 53 -24.74 8.37 7.42
CA GLN A 53 -23.47 8.00 6.78
C GLN A 53 -23.06 6.55 7.08
N ARG A 54 -23.31 6.04 8.28
CA ARG A 54 -23.08 4.63 8.64
C ARG A 54 -23.95 3.63 7.87
N GLY A 55 -25.08 4.07 7.31
CA GLY A 55 -25.96 3.28 6.46
C GLY A 55 -25.70 3.44 4.95
N ARG A 56 -24.75 4.31 4.57
CA ARG A 56 -24.36 4.47 3.16
C ARG A 56 -23.37 3.37 2.81
N ALA A 57 -23.55 2.77 1.63
CA ALA A 57 -22.53 1.90 1.07
C ALA A 57 -21.17 2.62 1.07
N PRO A 58 -20.06 1.94 1.39
CA PRO A 58 -18.73 2.53 1.30
C PRO A 58 -18.51 3.12 -0.10
N PRO A 59 -17.79 4.25 -0.24
CA PRO A 59 -17.44 4.76 -1.55
C PRO A 59 -16.55 3.76 -2.29
N ASP A 60 -16.76 3.61 -3.60
CA ASP A 60 -15.98 2.68 -4.46
C ASP A 60 -14.51 3.12 -4.64
N ALA A 61 -14.17 4.33 -4.19
CA ALA A 61 -12.85 4.91 -4.31
C ALA A 61 -12.51 5.78 -3.09
N TYR A 62 -11.23 5.79 -2.74
CA TYR A 62 -10.67 6.49 -1.59
C TYR A 62 -9.47 7.34 -2.02
N PRO A 63 -9.40 8.62 -1.60
CA PRO A 63 -8.20 9.41 -1.83
C PRO A 63 -7.07 8.92 -0.91
N ALA A 64 -5.88 8.71 -1.47
CA ALA A 64 -4.68 8.37 -0.74
C ALA A 64 -3.48 9.23 -1.20
N THR A 65 -2.47 9.37 -0.35
CA THR A 65 -1.22 10.07 -0.69
C THR A 65 -0.10 9.06 -0.83
N LEU A 66 0.63 9.12 -1.94
CA LEU A 66 1.85 8.33 -2.12
C LEU A 66 2.85 8.68 -1.01
N ARG A 67 3.27 7.67 -0.27
CA ARG A 67 4.26 7.80 0.81
C ARG A 67 5.67 7.58 0.31
N GLY A 68 5.82 6.63 -0.60
CA GLY A 68 7.10 6.39 -1.23
C GLY A 68 7.10 5.14 -2.07
N GLU A 69 8.10 5.12 -2.94
CA GLU A 69 8.54 3.97 -3.70
C GLU A 69 9.97 3.66 -3.31
N THR A 70 10.27 2.38 -3.08
CA THR A 70 11.60 1.97 -2.69
C THR A 70 11.88 0.53 -3.12
N ILE A 71 13.16 0.19 -3.19
CA ILE A 71 13.62 -1.19 -3.41
C ILE A 71 14.21 -1.67 -2.09
N LEU A 72 13.65 -2.76 -1.57
CA LEU A 72 14.07 -3.40 -0.35
C LEU A 72 14.94 -4.61 -0.68
N THR A 73 16.02 -4.76 0.08
CA THR A 73 17.01 -5.85 -0.03
C THR A 73 17.31 -6.43 1.36
N PRO A 74 18.06 -7.53 1.49
CA PRO A 74 18.46 -8.06 2.79
C PRO A 74 19.24 -7.07 3.68
N GLU A 75 19.93 -6.09 3.09
CA GLU A 75 20.64 -5.03 3.81
C GLU A 75 19.69 -3.94 4.35
N SER A 76 18.47 -3.86 3.83
CA SER A 76 17.47 -2.92 4.30
C SER A 76 17.03 -3.26 5.72
N PRO A 77 16.75 -2.27 6.57
CA PRO A 77 16.25 -2.54 7.92
C PRO A 77 14.86 -3.19 7.88
N THR A 78 14.49 -3.88 8.95
CA THR A 78 13.07 -4.26 9.16
C THR A 78 12.22 -3.00 9.18
N PHE A 79 11.11 -3.01 8.45
CA PHE A 79 10.17 -1.89 8.41
C PHE A 79 8.82 -2.31 8.99
N ALA A 80 8.00 -1.32 9.34
CA ALA A 80 6.70 -1.52 9.95
C ALA A 80 5.60 -0.81 9.16
N LEU A 81 4.55 -1.55 8.83
CA LEU A 81 3.28 -1.07 8.32
C LEU A 81 2.34 -0.96 9.51
N ARG A 82 1.68 0.19 9.69
CA ARG A 82 0.82 0.46 10.85
C ARG A 82 -0.52 0.98 10.35
N PRO A 83 -1.59 0.95 11.16
CA PRO A 83 -2.91 1.42 10.72
C PRO A 83 -2.92 2.88 10.22
N ASP A 84 -1.98 3.69 10.71
CA ASP A 84 -1.77 5.11 10.41
C ASP A 84 -0.54 5.39 9.53
N PHE A 85 0.16 4.36 9.03
CA PHE A 85 1.42 4.53 8.30
C PHE A 85 1.69 3.40 7.31
N ALA A 86 1.78 3.75 6.03
CA ALA A 86 2.03 2.85 4.90
C ALA A 86 1.06 1.66 4.87
N ASN A 87 -0.15 1.83 5.40
CA ASN A 87 -1.08 0.71 5.59
C ASN A 87 -1.67 0.20 4.27
N ILE A 88 -1.45 0.92 3.18
CA ILE A 88 -1.78 0.53 1.82
C ILE A 88 -0.46 0.37 1.08
N HIS A 89 -0.21 -0.80 0.52
CA HIS A 89 1.06 -1.05 -0.15
C HIS A 89 0.93 -2.14 -1.21
N SER A 90 1.88 -2.15 -2.13
CA SER A 90 2.08 -3.22 -3.08
C SER A 90 3.53 -3.66 -3.02
N PHE A 91 3.73 -4.95 -3.28
CA PHE A 91 5.02 -5.58 -3.36
C PHE A 91 5.17 -6.23 -4.73
N GLU A 92 6.30 -5.97 -5.38
CA GLU A 92 6.69 -6.61 -6.61
C GLU A 92 8.08 -7.19 -6.46
N ALA A 93 8.19 -8.51 -6.64
CA ALA A 93 9.48 -9.18 -6.63
C ALA A 93 10.23 -8.84 -7.93
N LEU A 94 11.44 -8.30 -7.80
CA LEU A 94 12.31 -7.98 -8.94
C LEU A 94 13.21 -9.16 -9.35
N ALA A 95 13.29 -10.18 -8.49
CA ALA A 95 14.00 -11.44 -8.67
C ALA A 95 13.32 -12.53 -7.83
N ASP A 96 13.93 -13.72 -7.72
CA ASP A 96 13.54 -14.68 -6.69
C ASP A 96 13.76 -14.03 -5.32
N THR A 97 12.67 -13.78 -4.60
CA THR A 97 12.65 -12.94 -3.40
C THR A 97 11.91 -13.63 -2.26
N ALA A 98 12.48 -13.55 -1.06
CA ALA A 98 11.87 -14.06 0.16
C ALA A 98 11.67 -12.92 1.17
N VAL A 99 10.46 -12.83 1.71
CA VAL A 99 10.05 -11.80 2.67
C VAL A 99 9.51 -12.46 3.92
N LEU A 100 9.96 -11.99 5.10
CA LEU A 100 9.41 -12.37 6.39
C LEU A 100 8.45 -11.29 6.87
N ASP A 101 7.16 -11.66 7.03
CA ASP A 101 6.12 -10.79 7.56
C ASP A 101 5.57 -11.32 8.89
N LEU A 102 5.55 -10.45 9.91
CA LEU A 102 4.96 -10.71 11.22
C LEU A 102 3.75 -9.81 11.42
N GLN A 103 2.55 -10.40 11.41
CA GLN A 103 1.27 -9.69 11.47
C GLN A 103 0.69 -9.69 12.89
N LEU A 104 0.37 -8.51 13.41
CA LEU A 104 -0.06 -8.32 14.80
C LEU A 104 -1.23 -7.31 14.89
N PRO A 105 -2.45 -7.76 15.27
CA PRO A 105 -2.92 -9.15 15.28
C PRO A 105 -2.99 -9.73 13.84
N PRO A 106 -3.13 -11.06 13.67
CA PRO A 106 -3.37 -11.63 12.35
C PRO A 106 -4.78 -11.27 11.83
N TYR A 107 -4.97 -11.43 10.51
CA TYR A 107 -6.27 -11.33 9.86
C TYR A 107 -7.32 -12.25 10.50
N ASP A 108 -8.56 -11.78 10.51
CA ASP A 108 -9.71 -12.47 11.10
C ASP A 108 -11.01 -11.80 10.61
N ASP A 109 -11.60 -12.35 9.55
CA ASP A 109 -12.81 -11.84 8.92
C ASP A 109 -13.97 -11.68 9.92
N ARG A 110 -14.04 -12.56 10.93
CA ARG A 110 -15.10 -12.53 11.96
C ARG A 110 -14.98 -11.31 12.87
N LYS A 111 -13.79 -10.73 12.95
CA LYS A 111 -13.50 -9.50 13.68
C LYS A 111 -13.32 -8.30 12.74
N GLY A 112 -13.70 -8.43 11.47
CA GLY A 112 -13.58 -7.35 10.47
C GLY A 112 -12.13 -7.01 10.11
N ARG A 113 -11.23 -8.00 10.23
CA ARG A 113 -9.83 -7.86 9.82
C ARG A 113 -9.58 -8.67 8.55
N ASP A 114 -10.27 -8.33 7.48
CA ASP A 114 -10.07 -8.89 6.13
C ASP A 114 -9.14 -7.98 5.29
N CYS A 115 -8.50 -8.57 4.28
CA CYS A 115 -7.68 -7.82 3.32
C CYS A 115 -8.59 -7.11 2.31
N HIS A 116 -8.39 -5.82 2.10
CA HIS A 116 -8.96 -5.11 0.96
C HIS A 116 -7.89 -4.83 -0.09
N TYR A 117 -8.26 -5.02 -1.36
CA TYR A 117 -7.40 -4.77 -2.51
C TYR A 117 -7.82 -3.50 -3.22
N PHE A 118 -6.83 -2.80 -3.78
CA PHE A 118 -7.03 -1.54 -4.47
C PHE A 118 -6.26 -1.49 -5.79
N ALA A 119 -6.72 -0.64 -6.70
CA ALA A 119 -6.00 -0.25 -7.92
C ALA A 119 -5.86 1.27 -7.96
N SER A 120 -4.67 1.76 -8.34
CA SER A 120 -4.46 3.18 -8.63
C SER A 120 -5.05 3.54 -9.99
N GLU A 121 -5.75 4.67 -10.07
CA GLU A 121 -6.22 5.23 -11.35
C GLU A 121 -5.04 5.78 -12.16
N GLY A 122 -4.40 4.95 -12.99
CA GLY A 122 -3.45 5.39 -14.01
C GLY A 122 -2.08 4.71 -14.05
N GLU A 123 -1.88 3.58 -13.35
CA GLU A 123 -0.56 2.95 -13.29
C GLU A 123 -0.21 2.19 -14.59
N ALA A 124 0.74 2.75 -15.34
CA ALA A 124 1.58 2.00 -16.29
C ALA A 124 2.66 1.26 -15.50
N ALA A 125 3.11 0.10 -16.03
CA ALA A 125 4.10 -0.79 -15.41
C ALA A 125 5.33 -0.06 -14.83
N PRO A 126 5.93 -0.55 -13.72
CA PRO A 126 6.94 0.20 -12.98
C PRO A 126 8.22 0.42 -13.79
N ALA A 127 8.68 1.67 -13.81
CA ALA A 127 9.92 2.11 -14.47
C ALA A 127 11.20 1.73 -13.70
N LEU A 128 11.10 1.09 -12.54
CA LEU A 128 12.22 0.80 -11.64
C LEU A 128 12.98 -0.51 -11.96
N ALA A 129 12.43 -1.36 -12.84
CA ALA A 129 13.07 -2.63 -13.21
C ALA A 129 14.41 -2.46 -13.96
N GLU A 130 14.65 -1.30 -14.58
CA GLU A 130 15.85 -1.05 -15.41
C GLU A 130 17.10 -0.65 -14.59
N ALA A 131 16.98 -0.39 -13.29
CA ALA A 131 18.10 0.15 -12.48
C ALA A 131 18.92 -0.92 -11.72
N ALA A 132 18.52 -2.19 -11.74
CA ALA A 132 19.17 -3.24 -10.93
C ALA A 132 20.47 -3.81 -11.53
N ALA A 133 20.89 -3.36 -12.72
CA ALA A 133 22.11 -3.82 -13.38
C ALA A 133 23.24 -2.77 -13.37
N GLY A 134 23.83 -2.52 -12.19
CA GLY A 134 25.20 -1.99 -12.12
C GLY A 134 25.49 -0.92 -11.06
N GLY A 135 26.43 -1.23 -10.17
CA GLY A 135 27.43 -0.26 -9.70
C GLY A 135 27.17 0.52 -8.40
N ASP A 136 28.00 0.19 -7.41
CA ASP A 136 28.54 0.96 -6.26
C ASP A 136 27.95 2.33 -5.83
N SER A 137 27.64 2.39 -4.52
CA SER A 137 27.57 3.52 -3.58
C SER A 137 27.34 4.96 -4.08
N ALA A 138 26.24 5.59 -3.65
CA ALA A 138 26.25 7.00 -3.25
C ALA A 138 25.06 7.41 -2.37
N ARG A 139 25.39 8.32 -1.45
CA ARG A 139 24.53 9.05 -0.51
C ARG A 139 23.40 9.84 -1.18
N GLY A 140 22.28 9.95 -0.45
CA GLY A 140 21.60 11.21 -0.13
C GLY A 140 20.89 11.95 -1.26
N GLY A 141 19.57 12.00 -1.17
CA GLY A 141 18.75 12.93 -1.96
C GLY A 141 17.28 12.71 -1.67
N GLY A 142 16.79 13.23 -0.55
CA GLY A 142 15.35 13.36 -0.34
C GLY A 142 14.82 14.38 -1.35
N SER A 143 14.22 13.88 -2.43
CA SER A 143 13.31 14.71 -3.21
C SER A 143 12.06 14.88 -2.35
N GLU A 144 11.84 16.09 -1.85
CA GLU A 144 10.51 16.55 -1.46
C GLU A 144 9.66 16.58 -2.74
N GLY A 145 9.20 15.40 -3.14
CA GLY A 145 8.26 15.22 -4.23
C GLY A 145 6.89 15.68 -3.78
N ILE A 146 6.26 16.51 -4.61
CA ILE A 146 4.87 16.92 -4.47
C ILE A 146 4.04 15.70 -4.07
N CYS A 147 3.38 15.76 -2.90
CA CYS A 147 2.41 14.76 -2.46
C CYS A 147 1.21 14.77 -3.41
N CYS A 148 1.33 14.11 -4.56
CA CYS A 148 0.21 13.91 -5.47
C CYS A 148 -0.79 13.00 -4.76
N ALA A 149 -1.97 13.54 -4.46
CA ALA A 149 -3.10 12.73 -4.04
C ALA A 149 -3.50 11.84 -5.22
N GLU A 150 -3.54 10.53 -4.99
CA GLU A 150 -4.01 9.52 -5.93
C GLU A 150 -5.37 9.00 -5.49
N THR A 151 -6.21 8.62 -6.45
CA THR A 151 -7.49 7.96 -6.18
C THR A 151 -7.30 6.46 -6.27
N LEU A 152 -7.55 5.74 -5.17
CA LEU A 152 -7.49 4.28 -5.11
C LEU A 152 -8.89 3.69 -5.18
N ARG A 153 -9.16 2.85 -6.18
CA ARG A 153 -10.43 2.13 -6.29
C ARG A 153 -10.36 0.80 -5.57
N VAL A 154 -11.42 0.44 -4.85
CA VAL A 154 -11.56 -0.91 -4.30
C VAL A 154 -11.72 -1.88 -5.46
N ILE A 155 -10.92 -2.93 -5.49
CA ILE A 155 -11.09 -4.06 -6.41
C ILE A 155 -11.56 -5.26 -5.61
N SER A 156 -12.65 -5.90 -6.07
CA SER A 156 -13.11 -7.13 -5.46
C SER A 156 -12.06 -8.22 -5.65
N PRO A 157 -11.90 -9.16 -4.70
CA PRO A 157 -11.10 -10.36 -4.90
C PRO A 157 -11.85 -11.32 -5.85
N GLU A 158 -12.11 -10.88 -7.08
CA GLU A 158 -12.42 -11.83 -8.15
C GLU A 158 -11.10 -12.51 -8.51
N LEU A 159 -11.04 -13.79 -8.14
CA LEU A 159 -10.00 -14.75 -8.51
C LEU A 159 -10.05 -14.91 -10.03
N ASP A 160 -9.05 -14.36 -10.72
CA ASP A 160 -8.68 -14.84 -12.05
C ASP A 160 -7.81 -16.10 -11.91
#